data_AF-A0A2T9YYI8-F1
#
_entry.id   AF-A0A2T9YYI8-F1
#
_cell.length_a   1.000
_cell.length_b   1.000
_cell.length_c   1.000
_cell.angle_alpha   90.00
_cell.angle_beta   90.00
_cell.angle_gamma   90.00
#
_symmetry.space_group_name_H-M   'P 1'
#
loop_
_entity.id
_entity.type
_entity.pdbx_description
1 polymer ?
#
loop_
_entity_poly.entity_id
_entity_poly.type
_entity_poly.pdbx_seq_one_letter_code
_entity_poly.pdbx_strand_id
1 'polypeptide(L)'
;MASKTMHKPSFEDQKKLDIGKYEGEIYYSDRYYDDEYEYRHVTLPEPLRKYLPNPNRIMLESEWRGLGIRQSPGWEHYMVHAPEPHVLLFKREKDFQTKYPFGKLQ
;
A
#
# COMPACT_ATOMS: atom_id res chain seq x y z
N MET A 1 -23.45 -16.70 36.12
CA MET A 1 -22.20 -16.49 35.35
C MET A 1 -22.59 -16.33 33.88
N ALA A 2 -22.80 -15.09 33.40
CA ALA A 2 -23.08 -14.87 31.98
C ALA A 2 -21.78 -15.02 31.21
N SER A 3 -21.69 -16.05 30.37
CA SER A 3 -20.58 -16.22 29.43
C SER A 3 -20.61 -15.04 28.47
N LYS A 4 -19.59 -14.17 28.52
CA LYS A 4 -19.42 -13.10 27.54
C LYS A 4 -19.12 -13.77 26.20
N THR A 5 -20.11 -13.85 25.32
CA THR A 5 -19.93 -14.27 23.94
C THR A 5 -18.95 -13.29 23.27
N MET A 6 -17.70 -13.69 23.10
CA MET A 6 -16.72 -12.87 22.38
C MET A 6 -17.12 -12.84 20.90
N HIS A 7 -17.68 -11.73 20.43
CA HIS A 7 -17.93 -11.51 19.02
C HIS A 7 -16.58 -11.40 18.30
N LYS A 8 -16.33 -12.28 17.32
CA LYS A 8 -15.15 -12.17 16.47
C LYS A 8 -15.27 -10.88 15.63
N PRO A 9 -14.19 -10.09 15.49
CA PRO A 9 -14.22 -8.89 14.66
C PRO A 9 -14.55 -9.25 13.20
N SER A 10 -15.23 -8.33 12.50
CA SER A 10 -15.44 -8.47 11.06
C SER A 10 -14.09 -8.41 10.32
N PHE A 11 -14.08 -8.81 9.05
CA PHE A 11 -12.87 -8.74 8.22
C PHE A 11 -12.32 -7.31 8.13
N GLU A 12 -13.20 -6.32 7.95
CA GLU A 12 -12.83 -4.90 7.87
C GLU A 12 -12.36 -4.35 9.22
N ASP A 13 -12.96 -4.76 10.33
CA ASP A 13 -12.51 -4.35 11.67
C ASP A 13 -11.13 -4.94 11.98
N GLN A 14 -10.93 -6.22 11.67
CA GLN A 14 -9.61 -6.85 11.82
C GLN A 14 -8.57 -6.17 10.93
N LYS A 15 -8.93 -5.81 9.69
CA LYS A 15 -8.04 -5.07 8.77
C LYS A 15 -7.61 -3.74 9.36
N LYS A 16 -8.55 -2.96 9.91
CA LYS A 16 -8.24 -1.68 10.58
C LYS A 16 -7.34 -1.86 11.79
N LEU A 17 -7.60 -2.87 12.62
CA LEU A 17 -6.78 -3.18 13.78
C LEU A 17 -5.35 -3.58 13.39
N ASP A 18 -5.21 -4.45 12.39
CA ASP A 18 -3.92 -4.91 11.90
C ASP A 18 -3.14 -3.75 11.25
N ILE A 19 -3.79 -2.91 10.44
CA ILE A 19 -3.14 -1.71 9.87
C ILE A 19 -2.65 -0.79 10.97
N GLY A 20 -3.50 -0.44 11.95
CA GLY A 20 -3.09 0.45 13.05
C GLY A 20 -1.94 -0.12 13.89
N LYS A 21 -1.82 -1.45 13.97
CA LYS A 21 -0.73 -2.12 14.68
C LYS A 21 0.58 -2.20 13.88
N TYR A 22 0.50 -2.47 12.57
CA TYR A 22 1.67 -2.82 11.75
C TYR A 22 2.04 -1.77 10.70
N GLU A 23 1.31 -0.65 10.57
CA GLU A 23 1.63 0.39 9.57
C GLU A 23 3.03 0.99 9.74
N GLY A 24 3.54 1.06 10.98
CA GLY A 24 4.90 1.53 11.27
C GLY A 24 6.00 0.55 10.86
N GLU A 25 5.65 -0.70 10.56
CA GLU A 25 6.58 -1.74 10.09
C GLU A 25 6.62 -1.84 8.55
N ILE A 26 5.81 -1.03 7.84
CA ILE A 26 5.86 -0.97 6.37
C ILE A 26 7.20 -0.36 5.95
N TYR A 27 7.97 -1.12 5.18
CA TYR A 27 9.26 -0.67 4.67
C TYR A 27 9.11 0.07 3.34
N TYR A 28 9.81 1.20 3.22
CA TYR A 28 9.88 2.02 2.01
C TYR A 28 11.33 2.05 1.54
N SER A 29 11.61 1.50 0.35
CA SER A 29 12.95 1.55 -0.22
C SER A 29 13.41 2.97 -0.52
N ASP A 30 14.71 3.19 -0.71
CA ASP A 30 15.17 4.40 -1.38
C ASP A 30 14.57 4.55 -2.78
N ARG A 31 14.54 5.79 -3.26
CA ARG A 31 13.99 6.13 -4.58
C ARG A 31 15.10 5.99 -5.62
N TYR A 32 14.76 5.41 -6.76
CA TYR A 32 15.65 5.27 -7.92
C TYR A 32 14.96 5.82 -9.16
N TYR A 33 15.74 6.13 -10.19
CA TYR A 33 15.29 6.99 -11.29
C TYR A 33 15.79 6.48 -12.63
N ASP A 34 14.98 6.70 -13.66
CA ASP A 34 15.45 6.78 -15.03
C ASP A 34 15.22 8.21 -15.58
N ASP A 35 15.17 8.33 -16.90
CA ASP A 35 14.96 9.62 -17.58
C ASP A 35 13.52 10.15 -17.41
N GLU A 36 12.52 9.25 -17.26
CA GLU A 36 11.10 9.59 -17.29
C GLU A 36 10.42 9.48 -15.91
N TYR A 37 10.83 8.50 -15.09
CA TYR A 37 10.14 8.10 -13.87
C TYR A 37 11.06 8.08 -12.64
N GLU A 38 10.42 8.30 -11.49
CA GLU A 38 10.91 7.95 -10.18
C GLU A 38 10.22 6.66 -9.72
N TYR A 39 10.98 5.75 -9.12
CA TYR A 39 10.55 4.45 -8.68
C TYR A 39 10.86 4.22 -7.19
N ARG A 40 10.08 3.34 -6.57
CA ARG A 40 10.42 2.72 -5.28
C ARG A 40 9.67 1.40 -5.13
N HIS A 41 10.11 0.56 -4.20
CA HIS A 41 9.30 -0.54 -3.72
C HIS A 41 8.86 -0.30 -2.27
N VAL A 42 7.69 -0.84 -1.93
CA VAL A 42 7.15 -0.86 -0.57
C VAL A 42 6.95 -2.31 -0.19
N THR A 43 7.48 -2.72 0.95
CA THR A 43 7.34 -4.08 1.45
C THR A 43 6.36 -4.08 2.62
N LEU A 44 5.25 -4.81 2.47
CA LEU A 44 4.28 -5.00 3.55
C LEU A 44 4.81 -6.02 4.57
N PRO A 45 4.58 -5.79 5.87
CA PRO A 45 4.86 -6.80 6.89
C PRO A 45 3.89 -7.99 6.72
N GLU A 46 4.35 -9.18 7.11
CA GLU A 46 3.62 -10.44 6.91
C GLU A 46 2.16 -10.42 7.41
N PRO A 47 1.80 -9.79 8.56
CA PRO A 47 0.41 -9.71 9.00
C PRO A 47 -0.54 -8.97 8.04
N LEU A 48 -0.02 -8.05 7.24
CA LEU A 48 -0.81 -7.27 6.27
C LEU A 48 -0.92 -7.96 4.90
N ARG A 49 -0.06 -8.95 4.61
CA ARG A 49 -0.02 -9.67 3.33
C ARG A 49 -1.36 -10.30 2.95
N LYS A 50 -2.13 -10.79 3.93
CA LYS A 50 -3.44 -11.42 3.72
C LYS A 50 -4.53 -10.48 3.18
N TYR A 51 -4.29 -9.17 3.19
CA TYR A 51 -5.21 -8.15 2.65
C TYR A 51 -4.90 -7.75 1.21
N LEU A 52 -3.87 -8.34 0.60
CA LEU A 52 -3.58 -8.16 -0.82
C LEU A 52 -4.69 -8.79 -1.69
N PRO A 53 -4.93 -8.26 -2.90
CA PRO A 53 -5.87 -8.86 -3.84
C PRO A 53 -5.52 -10.32 -4.15
N ASN A 54 -6.53 -11.19 -4.21
CA ASN A 54 -6.42 -12.56 -4.67
C ASN A 54 -7.49 -12.81 -5.76
N PRO A 55 -7.13 -13.00 -7.04
CA PRO A 55 -5.76 -13.12 -7.56
C PRO A 55 -4.96 -11.82 -7.49
N ASN A 56 -3.63 -11.93 -7.49
CA ASN A 56 -2.74 -10.77 -7.49
C ASN A 56 -3.03 -9.89 -8.71
N ARG A 57 -3.18 -8.59 -8.48
CA ARG A 57 -3.39 -7.58 -9.53
C ARG A 57 -2.85 -6.22 -9.11
N ILE A 58 -2.80 -5.31 -10.07
CA ILE A 58 -2.55 -3.89 -9.83
C ILE A 58 -3.64 -3.31 -8.93
N MET A 59 -3.23 -2.44 -8.02
CA MET A 59 -4.09 -1.78 -7.04
C MET A 59 -4.21 -0.30 -7.36
N LEU A 60 -5.43 0.23 -7.23
CA LEU A 60 -5.68 1.66 -7.29
C LEU A 60 -5.14 2.38 -6.06
N GLU A 61 -5.00 3.71 -6.14
CA GLU A 61 -4.53 4.55 -5.04
C GLU A 61 -5.31 4.35 -3.75
N SER A 62 -6.65 4.32 -3.83
CA SER A 62 -7.52 4.07 -2.68
C SER A 62 -7.27 2.70 -2.04
N GLU A 63 -6.94 1.68 -2.83
CA GLU A 63 -6.75 0.31 -2.35
C GLU A 63 -5.43 0.16 -1.59
N TRP A 64 -4.32 0.62 -2.17
CA TRP A 64 -3.03 0.51 -1.49
C TRP A 64 -2.90 1.48 -0.32
N ARG A 65 -3.52 2.68 -0.38
CA ARG A 65 -3.65 3.56 0.80
C ARG A 65 -4.48 2.89 1.90
N GLY A 66 -5.51 2.14 1.51
CA GLY A 66 -6.33 1.32 2.41
C GLY A 66 -5.60 0.15 3.06
N LEU A 67 -4.33 -0.11 2.72
CA LEU A 67 -3.44 -1.07 3.40
C LEU A 67 -2.49 -0.39 4.41
N GLY A 68 -2.63 0.93 4.62
CA GLY A 68 -1.76 1.71 5.50
C GLY A 68 -0.52 2.29 4.80
N ILE A 69 -0.37 2.09 3.50
CA ILE A 69 0.77 2.64 2.75
C ILE A 69 0.61 4.16 2.63
N ARG A 70 1.55 4.91 3.21
CA ARG A 70 1.61 6.37 3.17
C ARG A 70 2.80 6.85 2.34
N GLN A 71 2.50 7.47 1.20
CA GLN A 71 3.48 8.18 0.38
C GLN A 71 2.83 9.43 -0.23
N SER A 72 3.68 10.37 -0.66
CA SER A 72 3.29 11.60 -1.35
C SER A 72 2.42 11.33 -2.59
N PRO A 73 1.71 12.32 -3.14
CA PRO A 73 0.88 12.13 -4.34
C PRO A 73 1.66 11.66 -5.59
N GLY A 74 0.94 11.02 -6.50
CA GLY A 74 1.40 10.68 -7.85
C GLY A 74 1.99 9.28 -8.04
N TRP A 75 2.16 8.50 -6.98
CA TRP A 75 2.66 7.13 -7.08
C TRP A 75 1.60 6.16 -7.59
N GLU A 76 1.99 5.35 -8.57
CA GLU A 76 1.18 4.33 -9.22
C GLU A 76 1.78 2.94 -8.94
N HIS A 77 0.97 1.99 -8.47
CA HIS A 77 1.36 0.58 -8.43
C HIS A 77 1.37 0.08 -9.87
N TYR A 78 2.54 -0.20 -10.44
CA TYR A 78 2.65 -0.41 -11.90
C TYR A 78 2.91 -1.85 -12.32
N MET A 79 3.37 -2.70 -11.40
CA MET A 79 3.69 -4.09 -11.69
C MET A 79 3.53 -4.96 -10.45
N VAL A 80 2.96 -6.16 -10.64
CA VAL A 80 2.89 -7.20 -9.62
C VAL A 80 4.20 -7.98 -9.63
N HIS A 81 4.88 -8.04 -8.48
CA HIS A 81 6.02 -8.93 -8.31
C HIS A 81 5.56 -10.32 -7.86
N ALA A 82 5.42 -11.25 -8.81
CA ALA A 82 4.83 -12.56 -8.56
C ALA A 82 5.56 -13.43 -7.50
N PRO A 83 6.91 -13.47 -7.45
CA PRO A 83 7.62 -14.25 -6.44
C PRO A 83 7.34 -13.79 -5.00
N GLU A 84 7.28 -12.47 -4.78
CA GLU A 84 7.05 -11.87 -3.47
C GLU A 84 5.93 -10.83 -3.54
N PRO A 85 4.64 -11.23 -3.49
CA PRO A 85 3.49 -10.32 -3.69
C PRO A 85 3.36 -9.19 -2.67
N HIS A 86 4.05 -9.32 -1.53
CA HIS A 86 4.11 -8.31 -0.48
C HIS A 86 5.12 -7.19 -0.78
N VAL A 87 5.94 -7.35 -1.83
CA VAL A 87 6.79 -6.30 -2.41
C VAL A 87 6.01 -5.62 -3.53
N LEU A 88 5.56 -4.40 -3.27
CA LEU A 88 4.74 -3.59 -4.17
C LEU A 88 5.61 -2.58 -4.91
N LEU A 89 5.54 -2.59 -6.24
CA LEU A 89 6.36 -1.76 -7.10
C LEU A 89 5.62 -0.49 -7.50
N PHE A 90 6.18 0.67 -7.15
CA PHE A 90 5.59 1.98 -7.43
C PHE A 90 6.46 2.78 -8.40
N LYS A 91 5.80 3.55 -9.28
CA LYS A 91 6.44 4.56 -10.12
C LYS A 91 5.64 5.86 -10.12
N ARG A 92 6.27 6.98 -10.47
CA ARG A 92 5.60 8.23 -10.83
C ARG A 92 6.43 9.05 -11.80
N GLU A 93 5.79 9.96 -12.54
CA GLU A 93 6.49 10.92 -13.39
C GLU A 93 7.53 11.70 -12.56
N LYS A 94 8.75 11.82 -13.08
CA LYS A 94 9.87 12.48 -12.38
C LYS A 94 9.60 13.94 -12.04
N ASP A 95 8.83 14.63 -12.89
CA ASP A 95 8.43 16.03 -12.73
C ASP A 95 7.01 16.19 -12.15
N PHE A 96 6.40 15.11 -11.63
CA PHE A 96 5.03 15.12 -11.10
C PHE A 96 4.80 16.25 -10.09
N GLN A 97 5.70 16.41 -9.12
CA GLN A 97 5.56 17.42 -8.06
C GLN A 97 5.63 18.85 -8.60
N THR A 98 6.38 19.05 -9.69
CA THR A 98 6.49 20.36 -10.37
C THR A 98 5.24 20.63 -11.21
N LYS A 99 4.76 19.63 -11.95
CA LYS A 99 3.54 19.73 -12.78
C LYS A 99 2.27 19.89 -11.95
N TYR A 100 2.20 19.20 -10.80
CA TYR A 100 1.02 19.07 -9.97
C TYR A 100 1.36 19.36 -8.50
N PRO A 101 1.66 20.62 -8.14
CA PRO A 101 2.08 20.99 -6.79
C PRO A 101 1.01 20.70 -5.71
N PHE A 102 -0.25 20.57 -6.12
CA PHE A 102 -1.38 20.22 -5.25
C PHE A 102 -1.98 18.83 -5.56
N GLY A 103 -1.28 18.02 -6.35
CA GLY A 103 -1.80 16.77 -6.91
C GLY A 103 -2.56 16.95 -8.23
N LYS A 104 -2.80 15.85 -8.94
CA LYS A 104 -3.65 15.84 -10.14
C LYS A 104 -5.11 16.08 -9.68
N LEU A 105 -5.81 17.00 -10.34
CA LEU A 105 -7.27 17.10 -10.21
C LEU A 105 -7.85 15.77 -10.71
N GLN A 106 -8.56 15.04 -9.83
CA GLN A 106 -9.26 13.80 -10.17
C GLN A 106 -10.55 14.10 -10.93
#